data_AF-A0A963GVA0-F1
#
_entry.id   AF-A0A963GVA0-F1
#
_cell.length_a   1.000
_cell.length_b   1.000
_cell.length_c   1.000
_cell.angle_alpha   90.00
_cell.angle_beta   90.00
_cell.angle_gamma   90.00
#
_symmetry.space_group_name_H-M   'P 1'
#
loop_
_entity.id
_entity.type
_entity.pdbx_description
1 polymer ?
#
loop_
_entity_poly.entity_id
_entity_poly.type
_entity_poly.pdbx_seq_one_letter_code
_entity_poly.pdbx_strand_id
1 'polypeptide(L)'
;MNQINKSHFSLSAFGREIEAESARSLDLLRDIDATISSLNRLTAQLNSDLKFSENAINSIDSLDAIIDQDNNISSQLEKAQSSINSLYDVLISQRESGRNDDRLTDDDGIEDAYNEAIVAAADLHNSLNTLRWAIGEHDADMSPVSNSHSNMDDLIKELSS
;
A
#
# COMPACT_ATOMS: atom_id res chain seq x y z
N MET A 1 42.04 53.58 -3.41
CA MET A 1 42.08 52.35 -4.25
C MET A 1 41.48 51.12 -3.56
N ASN A 2 40.42 51.25 -2.72
CA ASN A 2 40.00 50.16 -1.81
C ASN A 2 38.48 49.91 -1.71
N GLN A 3 37.65 50.63 -2.47
CA GLN A 3 36.19 50.41 -2.49
C GLN A 3 35.73 49.55 -3.67
N ILE A 4 36.30 49.77 -4.87
CA ILE A 4 35.92 49.06 -6.11
C ILE A 4 36.14 47.54 -6.00
N ASN A 5 37.25 47.10 -5.39
CA ASN A 5 37.55 45.67 -5.19
C ASN A 5 36.62 45.00 -4.16
N LYS A 6 36.13 45.73 -3.16
CA LYS A 6 35.16 45.19 -2.18
C LYS A 6 33.79 44.99 -2.80
N SER A 7 33.33 45.92 -3.63
CA SER A 7 32.06 45.82 -4.35
C SER A 7 32.05 44.69 -5.39
N HIS A 8 33.17 44.45 -6.09
CA HIS A 8 33.26 43.37 -7.07
C HIS A 8 33.28 41.97 -6.42
N PHE A 9 33.91 41.86 -5.24
CA PHE A 9 33.89 40.64 -4.44
C PHE A 9 32.49 40.37 -3.87
N SER A 10 31.80 41.41 -3.41
CA SER A 10 30.42 41.32 -2.91
C SER A 10 29.41 40.88 -3.99
N LEU A 11 29.51 41.41 -5.22
CA LEU A 11 28.63 41.01 -6.33
C LEU A 11 28.88 39.57 -6.80
N SER A 12 30.13 39.11 -6.82
CA SER A 12 30.45 37.72 -7.17
C SER A 12 30.14 36.72 -6.04
N ALA A 13 30.15 37.15 -4.77
CA ALA A 13 29.63 36.36 -3.66
C ALA A 13 28.11 36.22 -3.74
N PHE A 14 27.40 37.32 -3.97
CA PHE A 14 25.95 37.33 -4.16
C PHE A 14 25.49 36.49 -5.36
N GLY A 15 26.19 36.58 -6.50
CA GLY A 15 25.90 35.74 -7.66
C GLY A 15 26.04 34.24 -7.37
N ARG A 16 27.06 33.85 -6.59
CA ARG A 16 27.23 32.45 -6.15
C ARG A 16 26.18 32.00 -5.15
N GLU A 17 25.72 32.89 -4.27
CA GLU A 17 24.58 32.60 -3.38
C GLU A 17 23.29 32.35 -4.16
N ILE A 18 22.99 33.19 -5.16
CA ILE A 18 21.82 32.98 -6.03
C ILE A 18 21.95 31.67 -6.83
N GLU A 19 23.13 31.39 -7.40
CA GLU A 19 23.36 30.13 -8.11
C GLU A 19 23.21 28.91 -7.19
N ALA A 20 23.73 28.97 -5.97
CA ALA A 20 23.60 27.89 -4.99
C ALA A 20 22.14 27.69 -4.55
N GLU A 21 21.39 28.77 -4.31
CA GLU A 21 19.97 28.71 -3.97
C GLU A 21 19.13 28.18 -5.15
N SER A 22 19.45 28.60 -6.36
CA SER A 22 18.79 28.11 -7.59
C SER A 22 19.08 26.63 -7.84
N ALA A 23 20.32 26.17 -7.64
CA ALA A 23 20.69 24.76 -7.76
C ALA A 23 19.99 23.90 -6.70
N ARG A 24 19.91 24.39 -5.45
CA ARG A 24 19.18 23.73 -4.36
C ARG A 24 17.69 23.60 -4.67
N SER A 25 17.10 24.62 -5.32
CA SER A 25 15.72 24.58 -5.79
C SER A 25 15.52 23.53 -6.90
N LEU A 26 16.47 23.38 -7.82
CA LEU A 26 16.42 22.33 -8.87
C LEU A 26 16.57 20.92 -8.31
N ASP A 27 17.46 20.71 -7.33
CA ASP A 27 17.60 19.40 -6.68
C ASP A 27 16.31 19.03 -5.94
N LEU A 28 15.69 19.97 -5.23
CA LEU A 28 14.39 19.76 -4.58
C LEU A 28 13.30 19.38 -5.58
N LEU A 29 13.16 20.13 -6.67
CA LEU A 29 12.19 19.82 -7.73
C LEU A 29 12.41 18.43 -8.32
N ARG A 30 13.67 18.04 -8.55
CA ARG A 30 13.99 16.69 -9.02
C ARG A 30 13.61 15.62 -8.00
N ASP A 31 13.85 15.86 -6.71
CA ASP A 31 13.51 14.92 -5.65
C ASP A 31 11.99 14.77 -5.50
N ILE A 32 11.23 15.86 -5.68
CA ILE A 32 9.76 15.86 -5.75
C ILE A 32 9.30 15.00 -6.94
N ASP A 33 9.81 15.27 -8.15
CA ASP A 33 9.45 14.52 -9.37
C ASP A 33 9.74 13.02 -9.23
N ALA A 34 10.89 12.67 -8.64
CA ALA A 34 11.28 11.29 -8.39
C ALA A 34 10.35 10.61 -7.37
N THR A 35 9.91 11.35 -6.36
CA THR A 35 8.98 10.87 -5.33
C THR A 35 7.60 10.64 -5.92
N ILE A 36 7.06 11.61 -6.66
CA ILE A 36 5.77 11.50 -7.35
C ILE A 36 5.78 10.33 -8.34
N SER A 37 6.84 10.20 -9.14
CA SER A 37 6.99 9.09 -10.08
C SER A 37 6.98 7.73 -9.37
N SER A 38 7.63 7.65 -8.20
CA SER A 38 7.68 6.42 -7.39
C SER A 38 6.32 6.10 -6.78
N LEU A 39 5.60 7.10 -6.27
CA LEU A 39 4.25 6.98 -5.72
C LEU A 39 3.26 6.55 -6.82
N ASN A 40 3.29 7.19 -7.99
CA ASN A 40 2.42 6.82 -9.11
C ASN A 40 2.63 5.36 -9.55
N ARG A 41 3.88 4.90 -9.59
CA ARG A 41 4.19 3.49 -9.88
C ARG A 41 3.66 2.56 -8.79
N LEU A 42 3.82 2.94 -7.53
CA LEU A 42 3.29 2.16 -6.40
C LEU A 42 1.76 2.08 -6.46
N THR A 43 1.07 3.20 -6.66
CA THR A 43 -0.39 3.28 -6.82
C THR A 43 -0.87 2.39 -7.98
N ALA A 44 -0.18 2.43 -9.12
CA ALA A 44 -0.51 1.57 -10.26
C ALA A 44 -0.36 0.08 -9.92
N GLN A 45 0.69 -0.30 -9.18
CA GLN A 45 0.90 -1.66 -8.72
C GLN A 45 -0.21 -2.11 -7.76
N LEU A 46 -0.52 -1.32 -6.73
CA LEU A 46 -1.57 -1.60 -5.74
C LEU A 46 -2.94 -1.77 -6.42
N ASN A 47 -3.25 -0.91 -7.39
CA ASN A 47 -4.48 -1.00 -8.17
C ASN A 47 -4.53 -2.22 -9.10
N SER A 48 -3.38 -2.66 -9.62
CA SER A 48 -3.30 -3.91 -10.40
C SER A 48 -3.57 -5.12 -9.51
N ASP A 49 -2.98 -5.14 -8.31
CA ASP A 49 -3.15 -6.21 -7.34
C ASP A 49 -4.59 -6.25 -6.79
N LEU A 50 -5.21 -5.09 -6.58
CA LEU A 50 -6.62 -4.95 -6.20
C LEU A 50 -7.54 -5.57 -7.25
N LYS A 51 -7.34 -5.24 -8.54
CA LYS A 51 -8.12 -5.85 -9.62
C LYS A 51 -7.91 -7.35 -9.70
N PHE A 52 -6.70 -7.83 -9.43
CA PHE A 52 -6.43 -9.25 -9.39
C PHE A 52 -7.20 -9.94 -8.25
N SER A 53 -7.20 -9.38 -7.04
CA SER A 53 -7.95 -9.93 -5.91
C SER A 53 -9.45 -9.89 -6.14
N GLU A 54 -10.00 -8.82 -6.72
CA GLU A 54 -11.42 -8.73 -7.10
C GLU A 54 -11.80 -9.80 -8.12
N ASN A 55 -10.97 -10.01 -9.15
CA ASN A 55 -11.21 -11.07 -10.13
C ASN A 55 -11.13 -12.47 -9.50
N ALA A 56 -10.20 -12.69 -8.57
CA ALA A 56 -10.10 -13.93 -7.83
C ALA A 56 -11.37 -14.18 -7.00
N ILE A 57 -11.84 -13.17 -6.24
CA ILE A 57 -13.09 -13.24 -5.47
C ILE A 57 -14.26 -13.67 -6.38
N ASN A 58 -14.43 -13.01 -7.52
CA ASN A 58 -15.53 -13.30 -8.45
C ASN A 58 -15.45 -14.69 -9.10
N SER A 59 -14.30 -15.36 -9.03
CA SER A 59 -14.07 -16.67 -9.65
C SER A 59 -14.18 -17.83 -8.67
N ILE A 60 -14.16 -17.57 -7.35
CA ILE A 60 -14.12 -18.61 -6.32
C ILE A 60 -15.32 -19.55 -6.41
N ASP A 61 -16.54 -19.00 -6.52
CA ASP A 61 -17.79 -19.78 -6.56
C ASP A 61 -17.87 -20.76 -7.75
N SER A 62 -17.02 -20.57 -8.77
CA SER A 62 -16.98 -21.44 -9.96
C SER A 62 -16.04 -22.66 -9.80
N LEU A 63 -15.35 -22.79 -8.67
CA LEU A 63 -14.36 -23.83 -8.44
C LEU A 63 -14.99 -25.06 -7.75
N ASP A 64 -14.89 -26.24 -8.36
CA ASP A 64 -15.44 -27.48 -7.79
C ASP A 64 -14.49 -28.18 -6.79
N ALA A 65 -13.59 -27.44 -6.14
CA ALA A 65 -12.61 -27.99 -5.21
C ALA A 65 -12.33 -27.06 -4.02
N ILE A 66 -11.90 -27.65 -2.90
CA ILE A 66 -11.33 -26.92 -1.75
C ILE A 66 -10.05 -26.21 -2.23
N ILE A 67 -9.95 -24.93 -1.93
CA ILE A 67 -8.89 -24.02 -2.35
C ILE A 67 -7.71 -24.07 -1.38
N ASP A 68 -7.97 -24.03 -0.07
CA ASP A 68 -6.95 -23.82 0.97
C ASP A 68 -6.97 -24.91 2.04
N GLN A 69 -6.86 -26.17 1.62
CA GLN A 69 -6.92 -27.34 2.52
C GLN A 69 -5.87 -27.31 3.65
N ASP A 70 -4.69 -26.70 3.42
CA ASP A 70 -3.59 -26.62 4.37
C ASP A 70 -3.47 -25.26 5.08
N ASN A 71 -4.43 -24.35 4.85
CA ASN A 71 -4.47 -22.99 5.40
C ASN A 71 -3.25 -22.12 5.02
N ASN A 72 -2.51 -22.50 3.97
CA ASN A 72 -1.32 -21.79 3.53
C ASN A 72 -1.68 -20.53 2.76
N ILE A 73 -2.72 -20.57 1.92
CA ILE A 73 -3.16 -19.40 1.13
C ILE A 73 -3.68 -18.32 2.08
N SER A 74 -4.53 -18.67 3.03
CA SER A 74 -5.06 -17.74 4.04
C SER A 74 -3.95 -17.11 4.87
N SER A 75 -2.94 -17.89 5.29
CA SER A 75 -1.78 -17.37 6.01
C SER A 75 -0.95 -16.41 5.15
N GLN A 76 -0.78 -16.68 3.86
CA GLN A 76 -0.06 -15.80 2.94
C GLN A 76 -0.83 -14.50 2.71
N LEU A 77 -2.15 -14.56 2.54
CA LEU A 77 -3.01 -13.38 2.39
C LEU A 77 -3.01 -12.51 3.64
N GLU A 78 -3.01 -13.10 4.84
CA GLU A 78 -2.88 -12.36 6.11
C GLU A 78 -1.52 -11.65 6.23
N LYS A 79 -0.42 -12.31 5.83
CA LYS A 79 0.91 -11.69 5.79
C LYS A 79 0.97 -10.55 4.78
N ALA A 80 0.37 -10.74 3.60
CA ALA A 80 0.27 -9.70 2.59
C ALA A 80 -0.52 -8.50 3.13
N GLN A 81 -1.68 -8.75 3.74
CA GLN A 81 -2.51 -7.73 4.38
C GLN A 81 -1.73 -6.93 5.43
N SER A 82 -1.00 -7.62 6.31
CA SER A 82 -0.17 -6.98 7.34
C SER A 82 0.93 -6.10 6.72
N SER A 83 1.52 -6.54 5.62
CA SER A 83 2.55 -5.80 4.88
C SER A 83 1.96 -4.55 4.22
N ILE A 84 0.77 -4.65 3.62
CA ILE A 84 0.05 -3.50 3.05
C ILE A 84 -0.37 -2.50 4.13
N ASN A 85 -0.80 -2.98 5.31
CA ASN A 85 -1.09 -2.07 6.44
C ASN A 85 0.16 -1.31 6.89
N SER A 86 1.30 -2.01 6.97
CA SER A 86 2.58 -1.38 7.33
C SER A 86 3.00 -0.31 6.30
N LEU A 87 2.79 -0.59 5.01
CA LEU A 87 3.00 0.38 3.94
C LEU A 87 2.06 1.59 4.07
N TYR A 88 0.77 1.36 4.35
CA TYR A 88 -0.21 2.42 4.58
C TYR A 88 0.23 3.38 5.70
N ASP A 89 0.69 2.84 6.83
CA ASP A 89 1.19 3.63 7.96
C ASP A 89 2.44 4.45 7.58
N VAL A 90 3.36 3.87 6.79
CA VAL A 90 4.53 4.57 6.27
C VAL A 90 4.14 5.71 5.35
N LEU A 91 3.18 5.49 4.43
CA LEU A 91 2.73 6.52 3.50
C LEU A 91 2.06 7.70 4.24
N ILE A 92 1.25 7.43 5.27
CA ILE A 92 0.70 8.49 6.12
C ILE A 92 1.82 9.28 6.78
N SER A 93 2.77 8.59 7.43
CA SER A 93 3.88 9.23 8.14
C SER A 93 4.71 10.13 7.19
N GLN A 94 4.99 9.64 5.98
CA GLN A 94 5.72 10.41 4.98
C GLN A 94 4.94 11.62 4.45
N ARG A 95 3.63 11.46 4.20
CA ARG A 95 2.77 12.59 3.81
C ARG A 95 2.75 13.66 4.89
N GLU A 96 2.57 13.28 6.16
CA GLU A 96 2.60 14.24 7.27
C GLU A 96 3.99 14.89 7.41
N SER A 97 5.07 14.16 7.17
CA SER A 97 6.42 14.75 7.11
C SER A 97 6.54 15.79 5.99
N GLY A 98 5.97 15.52 4.81
CA GLY A 98 5.95 16.46 3.68
C GLY A 98 5.17 17.74 4.00
N ARG A 99 4.00 17.62 4.63
CA ARG A 99 3.19 18.79 5.07
C ARG A 99 3.91 19.71 6.05
N ASN A 100 4.88 19.18 6.80
CA ASN A 100 5.67 19.94 7.76
C ASN A 100 6.99 20.46 7.17
N ASP A 101 7.26 20.25 5.87
CA ASP A 101 8.46 20.76 5.21
C ASP A 101 8.16 22.11 4.53
N ASP A 102 8.65 23.19 5.13
CA ASP A 102 8.45 24.58 4.65
C ASP A 102 8.98 24.85 3.23
N ARG A 103 9.72 23.90 2.65
CA ARG A 103 10.22 23.99 1.27
C ARG A 103 9.21 23.48 0.24
N LEU A 104 8.20 22.73 0.68
CA LEU A 104 7.15 22.18 -0.15
C LEU A 104 5.93 23.12 -0.16
N THR A 105 5.25 23.13 -1.29
CA THR A 105 4.04 23.92 -1.53
C THR A 105 2.94 23.01 -2.07
N ASP A 106 1.69 23.44 -1.93
CA ASP A 106 0.53 22.67 -2.42
C ASP A 106 0.63 22.40 -3.95
N ASP A 107 1.26 23.32 -4.69
CA ASP A 107 1.43 23.23 -6.14
C ASP A 107 2.43 22.14 -6.57
N ASP A 108 3.23 21.60 -5.65
CA ASP A 108 4.18 20.52 -5.94
C ASP A 108 3.49 19.17 -6.19
N GLY A 109 2.20 19.02 -5.84
CA GLY A 109 1.40 17.81 -6.12
C GLY A 109 1.80 16.55 -5.35
N ILE A 110 2.80 16.64 -4.45
CA ILE A 110 3.30 15.51 -3.66
C ILE A 110 2.25 14.98 -2.68
N GLU A 111 1.45 15.86 -2.07
CA GLU A 111 0.38 15.46 -1.15
C GLU A 111 -0.69 14.63 -1.86
N ASP A 112 -1.09 15.04 -3.06
CA ASP A 112 -2.08 14.31 -3.87
C ASP A 112 -1.56 12.92 -4.24
N ALA A 113 -0.30 12.82 -4.67
CA ALA A 113 0.31 11.53 -4.99
C ALA A 113 0.36 10.58 -3.78
N TYR A 114 0.63 11.11 -2.57
CA TYR A 114 0.55 10.33 -1.34
C TYR A 114 -0.89 9.91 -1.02
N ASN A 115 -1.86 10.81 -1.15
CA ASN A 115 -3.28 10.51 -0.91
C ASN A 115 -3.77 9.37 -1.80
N GLU A 116 -3.43 9.40 -3.09
CA GLU A 116 -3.77 8.33 -4.04
C GLU A 116 -3.15 6.99 -3.64
N ALA A 117 -1.87 6.97 -3.26
CA ALA A 117 -1.19 5.74 -2.83
C ALA A 117 -1.79 5.18 -1.53
N ILE A 118 -2.15 6.05 -0.58
CA ILE A 118 -2.80 5.69 0.69
C ILE A 118 -4.16 5.03 0.44
N VAL A 119 -4.98 5.63 -0.44
CA VAL A 119 -6.28 5.06 -0.82
C VAL A 119 -6.10 3.70 -1.47
N ALA A 120 -5.20 3.59 -2.46
CA ALA A 120 -4.95 2.31 -3.14
C ALA A 120 -4.45 1.21 -2.19
N ALA A 121 -3.63 1.56 -1.19
CA ALA A 121 -3.18 0.61 -0.17
C ALA A 121 -4.33 0.16 0.74
N ALA A 122 -5.19 1.08 1.18
CA ALA A 122 -6.36 0.75 1.99
C ALA A 122 -7.35 -0.16 1.23
N ASP A 123 -7.59 0.14 -0.05
CA ASP A 123 -8.49 -0.65 -0.90
C ASP A 123 -7.96 -2.07 -1.11
N LEU A 124 -6.66 -2.21 -1.42
CA LEU A 124 -6.03 -3.53 -1.54
C LEU A 124 -6.09 -4.30 -0.22
N HIS A 125 -5.81 -3.67 0.92
CA HIS A 125 -5.91 -4.31 2.24
C HIS A 125 -7.32 -4.89 2.46
N ASN A 126 -8.36 -4.12 2.15
CA ASN A 126 -9.75 -4.55 2.32
C ASN A 126 -10.13 -5.67 1.34
N SER A 127 -9.64 -5.60 0.10
CA SER A 127 -9.87 -6.63 -0.91
C SER A 127 -9.19 -7.96 -0.53
N LEU A 128 -7.97 -7.92 0.02
CA LEU A 128 -7.30 -9.12 0.54
C LEU A 128 -8.07 -9.76 1.70
N ASN A 129 -8.64 -8.95 2.58
CA ASN A 129 -9.50 -9.45 3.66
C ASN A 129 -10.77 -10.12 3.12
N THR A 130 -11.39 -9.50 2.11
CA THR A 130 -12.58 -10.04 1.44
C THR A 130 -12.25 -11.35 0.72
N LEU A 131 -11.12 -11.42 0.02
CA LEU A 131 -10.65 -12.63 -0.64
C LEU A 131 -10.42 -13.77 0.35
N ARG A 132 -9.77 -13.51 1.49
CA ARG A 132 -9.57 -14.52 2.53
C ARG A 132 -10.90 -15.05 3.07
N TRP A 133 -11.89 -14.17 3.25
CA TRP A 133 -13.21 -14.57 3.71
C TRP A 133 -13.94 -15.42 2.67
N ALA A 134 -13.92 -15.02 1.39
CA ALA A 134 -14.52 -15.78 0.28
C ALA A 134 -13.91 -17.19 0.15
N ILE A 135 -12.58 -17.33 0.29
CA ILE A 135 -11.92 -18.65 0.31
C ILE A 135 -12.44 -19.50 1.47
N GLY A 136 -12.51 -18.92 2.67
CA GLY A 136 -12.97 -19.63 3.87
C GLY A 136 -14.43 -20.07 3.79
N GLU A 137 -15.30 -19.24 3.21
CA GLU A 137 -16.71 -19.58 2.96
C GLU A 137 -16.82 -20.74 1.95
N HIS A 138 -16.13 -20.63 0.82
CA HIS A 138 -16.10 -21.66 -0.22
C HIS A 138 -15.59 -23.01 0.30
N ASP A 139 -14.48 -23.02 1.02
CA ASP A 139 -13.89 -24.24 1.57
C ASP A 139 -14.79 -24.89 2.64
N ALA A 140 -15.53 -24.08 3.40
CA ALA A 140 -16.50 -24.58 4.36
C ALA A 140 -17.70 -25.25 3.66
N ASP A 141 -18.21 -24.66 2.57
CA ASP A 141 -19.30 -25.23 1.78
C ASP A 141 -18.88 -26.52 1.05
N MET A 142 -17.62 -26.61 0.61
CA MET A 142 -17.05 -27.79 -0.04
C MET A 142 -16.62 -28.89 0.93
N SER A 143 -16.48 -28.56 2.23
CA SER A 143 -16.09 -29.53 3.23
C SER A 143 -17.23 -30.52 3.49
N PRO A 144 -16.97 -31.84 3.47
CA PRO A 144 -17.99 -32.83 3.77
C PRO A 144 -18.51 -32.61 5.19
N VAL A 145 -19.80 -32.29 5.33
CA VAL A 145 -20.47 -32.22 6.63
C VAL A 145 -20.29 -33.59 7.29
N SER A 146 -19.50 -33.64 8.37
CA SER A 146 -19.29 -34.88 9.12
C SER A 146 -20.64 -35.42 9.56
N ASN A 147 -21.04 -36.57 9.00
CA ASN A 147 -22.15 -37.44 9.38
C ASN A 147 -23.36 -36.73 10.00
N SER A 148 -24.42 -36.56 9.20
CA SER A 148 -25.76 -36.37 9.74
C SER A 148 -26.12 -37.58 10.61
N HIS A 149 -25.96 -37.46 11.93
CA HIS A 149 -26.45 -38.48 12.85
C HIS A 149 -27.97 -38.50 12.73
N SER A 150 -28.50 -39.66 12.32
CA SER A 150 -29.94 -39.82 12.08
C SER A 150 -30.74 -39.79 13.39
N ASN A 151 -30.06 -39.93 14.53
CA ASN A 151 -30.60 -39.87 15.86
C ASN A 151 -29.49 -39.53 16.88
N MET A 152 -29.92 -39.13 18.08
CA MET A 152 -29.04 -38.73 19.17
C MET A 152 -28.20 -39.90 19.75
N ASP A 153 -28.66 -41.14 19.56
CA ASP A 153 -27.98 -42.35 20.04
C ASP A 153 -26.68 -42.62 19.27
N ASP A 154 -26.66 -42.34 17.95
CA ASP A 154 -25.46 -42.48 17.12
C ASP A 154 -24.36 -41.48 17.51
N LEU A 155 -24.73 -40.24 17.87
CA LEU A 155 -23.80 -39.22 18.34
C LEU A 155 -23.20 -39.59 19.72
N ILE A 156 -24.03 -40.08 20.64
CA ILE A 156 -23.59 -40.47 21.99
C ILE A 156 -22.61 -41.64 21.93
N LYS A 157 -22.82 -42.58 20.99
CA LYS A 157 -21.98 -43.77 20.85
C LYS A 157 -20.59 -43.46 20.30
N GLU A 158 -20.46 -42.46 19.44
CA GLU A 158 -19.16 -42.00 18.92
C GLU A 158 -18.36 -41.21 19.96
N LEU A 159 -19.03 -40.39 20.79
CA LEU A 159 -18.38 -39.61 21.86
C LEU A 159 -18.00 -40.44 23.09
N SER A 160 -18.48 -41.68 23.19
CA SER A 160 -18.19 -42.60 24.31
C SER A 160 -17.19 -43.71 23.96
N SER A 161 -16.66 -43.71 22.72
CA SER A 161 -15.50 -44.47 22.27
C SER A 161 -14.21 -43.65 22.33
#